data_AF-K1S415-F1
#
_entry.id   AF-K1S415-F1
#
_cell.length_a   1.000
_cell.length_b   1.000
_cell.length_c   1.000
_cell.angle_alpha   90.00
_cell.angle_beta   90.00
_cell.angle_gamma   90.00
#
_symmetry.space_group_name_H-M   'P 1'
#
loop_
_entity.id
_entity.type
_entity.pdbx_description
1 polymer ?
#
loop_
_entity_poly.entity_id
_entity_poly.type
_entity_poly.pdbx_seq_one_letter_code
_entity_poly.pdbx_strand_id
1 'polypeptide(L)'
;MVIYDAKHPELYPDTSNRPDMIEIGIEAKLAFGTGNHETTRMIISQLLHMPIRTKRILDCGTGTGILALTCSKLGAKDVVGYDIDEWSVENAKHNAVLNGVTNMEVLFGNSQVINHISGVFDLVLANINRNILLNDMRAFRSVMNIGGTLVLSGFYEEDI
;
A
#
# COMPACT_ATOMS: atom_id res chain seq x y z
N MET A 1 -2.94 -1.95 15.84
CA MET A 1 -1.91 -2.23 14.83
C MET A 1 -0.63 -1.51 15.23
N VAL A 2 0.52 -2.13 15.02
CA VAL A 2 1.85 -1.55 15.26
C VAL A 2 2.62 -1.55 13.95
N ILE A 3 3.19 -0.40 13.61
CA ILE A 3 4.17 -0.26 12.52
C ILE A 3 5.49 0.06 13.20
N TYR A 4 6.55 -0.66 12.85
CA TYR A 4 7.85 -0.51 13.49
C TYR A 4 9.00 -0.54 12.48
N ASP A 5 10.12 0.07 12.87
CA ASP A 5 11.38 -0.04 12.12
C ASP A 5 11.99 -1.42 12.35
N ALA A 6 12.05 -2.21 11.29
CA ALA A 6 12.53 -3.58 11.36
C ALA A 6 14.04 -3.71 11.58
N LYS A 7 14.82 -2.64 11.46
CA LYS A 7 16.25 -2.62 11.85
C LYS A 7 16.45 -2.58 13.35
N HIS A 8 15.45 -2.07 14.08
CA HIS A 8 15.50 -1.87 15.53
C HIS A 8 14.21 -2.38 16.21
N PRO A 9 13.82 -3.65 16.02
CA PRO A 9 12.58 -4.20 16.56
C PRO A 9 12.52 -4.14 18.10
N GLU A 10 13.67 -4.17 18.77
CA GLU A 10 13.81 -4.08 20.22
C GLU A 10 13.32 -2.76 20.83
N LEU A 11 13.16 -1.70 20.01
CA LEU A 11 12.69 -0.39 20.47
C LEU A 11 11.16 -0.30 20.55
N TYR A 12 10.45 -1.33 20.11
CA TYR A 12 9.00 -1.34 20.02
C TYR A 12 8.37 -2.28 21.06
N PRO A 13 7.12 -2.02 21.49
CA PRO A 13 6.48 -2.83 22.51
C PRO A 13 6.41 -4.30 22.12
N ASP A 14 6.68 -5.20 23.07
CA ASP A 14 6.43 -6.64 22.86
C ASP A 14 4.92 -6.88 22.78
N THR A 15 4.50 -7.44 21.64
CA THR A 15 3.10 -7.68 21.29
C THR A 15 2.75 -9.17 21.35
N SER A 16 3.67 -10.03 21.77
CA SER A 16 3.50 -11.49 21.81
C SER A 16 2.24 -11.94 22.56
N ASN A 17 1.81 -11.17 23.56
CA ASN A 17 0.59 -11.40 24.34
C ASN A 17 -0.69 -10.80 23.71
N ARG A 18 -0.61 -10.26 22.49
CA ARG A 18 -1.68 -9.56 21.76
C ARG A 18 -1.84 -10.12 20.35
N PRO A 19 -2.31 -11.38 20.21
CA PRO A 19 -2.42 -12.06 18.92
C PRO A 19 -3.45 -11.40 17.97
N ASP A 20 -4.32 -10.54 18.50
CA ASP A 20 -5.24 -9.69 17.75
C ASP A 20 -4.57 -8.50 17.06
N MET A 21 -3.33 -8.19 17.43
CA MET A 21 -2.66 -7.00 16.94
C MET A 21 -1.93 -7.25 15.62
N ILE A 22 -2.32 -6.50 14.59
CA ILE A 22 -1.59 -6.49 13.32
C ILE A 22 -0.25 -5.79 13.50
N GLU A 23 0.82 -6.43 13.05
CA GLU A 23 2.17 -5.90 13.04
C GLU A 23 2.70 -5.78 11.62
N ILE A 24 3.37 -4.66 11.35
CA ILE A 24 4.04 -4.40 10.08
C ILE A 24 5.44 -3.85 10.37
N GLY A 25 6.46 -4.66 10.10
CA GLY A 25 7.85 -4.22 10.12
C GLY A 25 8.21 -3.56 8.79
N ILE A 26 8.73 -2.34 8.82
CA ILE A 26 9.20 -1.64 7.62
C ILE A 26 10.70 -1.41 7.76
N GLU A 27 11.47 -1.90 6.80
CA GLU A 27 12.85 -1.49 6.61
C GLU A 27 12.89 -0.51 5.44
N ALA A 28 12.91 0.78 5.72
CA ALA A 28 13.17 1.77 4.67
C ALA A 28 14.64 1.64 4.24
N LYS A 29 14.84 1.14 3.03
CA LYS A 29 16.10 1.29 2.28
C LYS A 29 16.07 2.68 1.63
N LEU A 30 16.94 2.96 0.65
CA LEU A 30 17.04 4.29 -0.01
C LEU A 30 15.72 4.81 -0.65
N ALA A 31 14.60 4.08 -0.53
CA ALA A 31 13.26 4.46 -0.94
C ALA A 31 12.55 5.35 0.09
N PHE A 32 11.76 6.31 -0.41
CA PHE A 32 10.88 7.17 0.39
C PHE A 32 9.75 6.33 1.02
N GLY A 33 9.28 6.69 2.23
CA GLY A 33 8.07 6.11 2.82
C GLY A 33 8.24 5.29 4.11
N THR A 34 8.92 5.82 5.13
CA THR A 34 9.11 5.20 6.47
C THR A 34 7.84 4.99 7.29
N GLY A 35 6.63 5.23 6.75
CA GLY A 35 5.39 5.24 7.54
C GLY A 35 5.24 6.42 8.51
N ASN A 36 6.22 7.32 8.57
CA ASN A 36 6.20 8.54 9.39
C ASN A 36 5.51 9.74 8.73
N HIS A 37 4.99 9.58 7.51
CA HIS A 37 4.21 10.63 6.85
C HIS A 37 2.76 10.58 7.35
N GLU A 38 2.26 11.73 7.84
CA GLU A 38 0.90 11.88 8.40
C GLU A 38 -0.18 11.29 7.47
N THR A 39 -0.03 11.49 6.16
CA THR A 39 -0.93 10.96 5.13
C THR A 39 -1.01 9.43 5.09
N THR A 40 0.12 8.74 5.31
CA THR A 40 0.16 7.27 5.36
C THR A 40 -0.60 6.77 6.57
N ARG A 41 -0.42 7.39 7.74
CA ARG A 41 -1.16 7.05 8.95
C ARG A 41 -2.66 7.29 8.80
N MET A 42 -3.06 8.36 8.11
CA MET A 42 -4.47 8.64 7.83
C MET A 42 -5.11 7.55 6.97
N ILE A 43 -4.48 7.18 5.84
CA ILE A 43 -5.01 6.12 4.97
C ILE A 43 -5.10 4.80 5.73
N ILE A 44 -4.04 4.43 6.47
CA ILE A 44 -4.02 3.21 7.28
C ILE A 44 -5.16 3.21 8.30
N SER A 45 -5.39 4.33 8.99
CA SER A 45 -6.50 4.46 9.94
C SER A 45 -7.86 4.22 9.25
N GLN A 46 -8.05 4.72 8.03
CA GLN A 46 -9.25 4.43 7.23
C GLN A 46 -9.32 2.95 6.85
N LEU A 47 -8.23 2.35 6.37
CA LEU A 47 -8.18 0.93 5.97
C LEU A 47 -8.59 -0.01 7.11
N LEU A 48 -8.22 0.29 8.36
CA LEU A 48 -8.60 -0.50 9.53
C LEU A 48 -10.13 -0.59 9.74
N HIS A 49 -10.90 0.36 9.19
CA HIS A 49 -12.36 0.41 9.28
C HIS A 49 -13.05 -0.01 7.98
N MET A 50 -12.29 -0.35 6.93
CA MET A 50 -12.83 -0.77 5.64
C MET A 50 -13.01 -2.30 5.58
N PRO A 51 -14.02 -2.79 4.84
CA PRO A 51 -14.19 -4.23 4.63
C PRO A 51 -13.18 -4.74 3.60
N ILE A 52 -11.93 -4.98 4.02
CA ILE A 52 -10.81 -5.39 3.14
C ILE A 52 -10.79 -6.88 2.87
N ARG A 53 -11.32 -7.71 3.78
CA ARG A 53 -11.24 -9.17 3.69
C ARG A 53 -11.76 -9.67 2.35
N THR A 54 -11.02 -10.56 1.69
CA THR A 54 -11.30 -11.17 0.37
C THR A 54 -11.29 -10.21 -0.83
N LYS A 55 -10.98 -8.92 -0.64
CA LYS A 55 -10.90 -7.95 -1.75
C LYS A 55 -9.59 -8.03 -2.50
N ARG A 56 -9.64 -7.66 -3.78
CA ARG A 56 -8.49 -7.47 -4.65
C ARG A 56 -8.07 -6.01 -4.66
N ILE A 57 -6.80 -5.74 -4.38
CA ILE A 57 -6.30 -4.39 -4.06
C ILE A 57 -5.22 -3.96 -5.04
N LEU A 58 -5.28 -2.71 -5.50
CA LEU A 58 -4.22 -2.05 -6.25
C LEU A 58 -3.62 -0.92 -5.41
N ASP A 59 -2.29 -0.87 -5.29
CA ASP A 59 -1.52 0.16 -4.61
C ASP A 59 -0.61 0.90 -5.61
N CYS A 60 -1.04 2.09 -6.01
CA CYS A 60 -0.39 2.92 -7.02
C CYS A 60 0.70 3.79 -6.38
N GLY A 61 1.96 3.62 -6.80
CA GLY A 61 3.10 4.28 -6.17
C GLY A 61 3.37 3.69 -4.79
N THR A 62 3.62 2.39 -4.75
CA THR A 62 3.62 1.60 -3.51
C THR A 62 4.74 1.98 -2.54
N GLY A 63 5.84 2.60 -3.02
CA GLY A 63 6.96 3.03 -2.17
C GLY A 63 7.54 1.87 -1.35
N THR A 64 7.50 1.97 -0.02
CA THR A 64 7.91 0.89 0.90
C THR A 64 6.96 -0.31 0.94
N GLY A 65 5.79 -0.23 0.28
CA GLY A 65 4.76 -1.25 0.28
C GLY A 65 3.80 -1.18 1.47
N ILE A 66 3.91 -0.18 2.34
CA ILE A 66 3.21 -0.16 3.62
C ILE A 66 1.69 -0.25 3.52
N LEU A 67 1.07 0.38 2.52
CA LEU A 67 -0.38 0.32 2.30
C LEU A 67 -0.80 -1.05 1.76
N ALA A 68 -0.08 -1.56 0.76
CA ALA A 68 -0.26 -2.91 0.25
C ALA A 68 -0.12 -3.99 1.34
N LEU A 69 0.91 -3.90 2.19
CA LEU A 69 1.13 -4.80 3.32
C LEU A 69 -0.01 -4.72 4.34
N THR A 70 -0.48 -3.50 4.63
CA THR A 70 -1.62 -3.28 5.52
C THR A 70 -2.86 -4.00 4.98
N CYS A 71 -3.17 -3.85 3.69
CA CYS A 71 -4.30 -4.53 3.08
C CYS A 71 -4.16 -6.06 3.09
N SER A 72 -2.96 -6.57 2.80
CA SER A 72 -2.67 -8.00 2.89
C SER A 72 -2.93 -8.54 4.30
N LYS A 73 -2.40 -7.88 5.34
CA LYS A 73 -2.58 -8.26 6.75
C LYS A 73 -4.03 -8.14 7.22
N LEU A 74 -4.84 -7.26 6.61
CA LEU A 74 -6.28 -7.17 6.83
C LEU A 74 -7.10 -8.24 6.10
N GLY A 75 -6.44 -9.17 5.41
CA GLY A 75 -7.08 -10.33 4.77
C GLY A 75 -7.53 -10.09 3.33
N ALA A 76 -6.94 -9.12 2.62
CA ALA A 76 -7.11 -9.00 1.17
C ALA A 76 -6.82 -10.35 0.48
N LYS A 77 -7.55 -10.63 -0.61
CA LYS A 77 -7.33 -11.85 -1.41
C LYS A 77 -5.97 -11.79 -2.08
N ASP A 78 -5.73 -10.72 -2.82
CA ASP A 78 -4.48 -10.44 -3.50
C ASP A 78 -4.26 -8.93 -3.59
N VAL A 79 -2.99 -8.54 -3.57
CA VAL A 79 -2.55 -7.15 -3.58
C VAL A 79 -1.53 -6.96 -4.70
N VAL A 80 -1.76 -5.98 -5.55
CA VAL A 80 -0.81 -5.58 -6.59
C VAL A 80 -0.33 -4.18 -6.25
N GLY A 81 0.97 -3.99 -6.12
CA GLY A 81 1.60 -2.69 -6.06
C GLY A 81 2.38 -2.40 -7.35
N TYR A 82 2.55 -1.13 -7.69
CA TYR A 82 3.56 -0.74 -8.66
C TYR A 82 4.25 0.56 -8.28
N ASP A 83 5.49 0.74 -8.76
CA ASP A 83 6.22 1.99 -8.61
C ASP A 83 7.12 2.25 -9.82
N ILE A 84 7.35 3.54 -10.12
CA ILE A 84 8.23 3.99 -11.19
C ILE A 84 9.71 3.94 -10.80
N ASP A 85 9.99 3.79 -9.50
CA ASP A 85 11.33 3.66 -8.95
C ASP A 85 11.65 2.20 -8.61
N GLU A 86 12.70 1.67 -9.21
CA GLU A 86 13.15 0.28 -9.01
C GLU A 86 13.54 0.01 -7.55
N TRP A 87 14.11 0.99 -6.86
CA TRP A 87 14.46 0.85 -5.44
C TRP A 87 13.23 0.69 -4.57
N SER A 88 12.17 1.44 -4.86
CA SER A 88 10.88 1.31 -4.17
C SER A 88 10.25 -0.07 -4.41
N VAL A 89 10.27 -0.58 -5.65
CA VAL A 89 9.81 -1.93 -5.98
C VAL A 89 10.55 -2.99 -5.17
N GLU A 90 11.88 -2.95 -5.16
CA GLU A 90 12.68 -3.91 -4.41
C GLU A 90 12.50 -3.76 -2.89
N ASN A 91 12.28 -2.54 -2.39
CA ASN A 91 11.98 -2.31 -0.98
C ASN A 91 10.61 -2.90 -0.60
N ALA A 92 9.57 -2.70 -1.40
CA ALA A 92 8.24 -3.26 -1.15
C ALA A 92 8.26 -4.79 -1.16
N LYS A 93 8.95 -5.42 -2.12
CA LYS A 93 9.16 -6.88 -2.14
C LYS A 93 9.91 -7.35 -0.90
N HIS A 94 10.97 -6.66 -0.51
CA HIS A 94 11.73 -6.98 0.69
C HIS A 94 10.86 -6.91 1.95
N ASN A 95 10.07 -5.85 2.10
CA ASN A 95 9.15 -5.71 3.23
C ASN A 95 8.03 -6.76 3.20
N ALA A 96 7.55 -7.19 2.02
CA ALA A 96 6.61 -8.31 1.93
C ALA A 96 7.21 -9.61 2.48
N VAL A 97 8.44 -9.95 2.11
CA VAL A 97 9.17 -11.11 2.66
C VAL A 97 9.36 -10.98 4.17
N LEU A 98 9.82 -9.82 4.63
CA LEU A 98 10.03 -9.51 6.05
C LEU A 98 8.74 -9.72 6.88
N ASN A 99 7.57 -9.39 6.31
CA ASN A 99 6.29 -9.54 6.98
C ASN A 99 5.61 -10.89 6.74
N GLY A 100 6.25 -11.83 6.04
CA GLY A 100 5.65 -13.12 5.68
C GLY A 100 4.42 -13.00 4.77
N VAL A 101 4.35 -11.93 3.96
CA VAL A 101 3.26 -11.67 3.03
C VAL A 101 3.57 -12.34 1.69
N THR A 102 2.71 -13.25 1.25
CA THR A 102 2.89 -14.05 0.03
C THR A 102 1.87 -13.78 -1.07
N ASN A 103 0.86 -12.95 -0.81
CA ASN A 103 -0.21 -12.60 -1.74
C ASN A 103 -0.06 -11.18 -2.32
N MET A 104 1.18 -10.67 -2.32
CA MET A 104 1.52 -9.35 -2.83
C MET A 104 2.45 -9.48 -4.04
N GLU A 105 2.07 -8.87 -5.15
CA GLU A 105 2.90 -8.71 -6.35
C GLU A 105 3.31 -7.24 -6.48
N VAL A 106 4.57 -6.96 -6.84
CA VAL A 106 5.06 -5.60 -7.03
C VAL A 106 5.73 -5.45 -8.40
N LEU A 107 5.21 -4.52 -9.19
CA LEU A 107 5.62 -4.27 -10.58
C LEU A 107 6.43 -2.99 -10.71
N PHE A 108 7.44 -3.03 -11.59
CA PHE A 108 8.21 -1.83 -11.96
C PHE A 108 7.61 -1.16 -13.20
N GLY A 109 7.27 0.12 -13.06
CA GLY A 109 6.74 0.95 -14.13
C GLY A 109 5.71 1.96 -13.64
N ASN A 110 5.06 2.64 -14.59
CA ASN A 110 3.99 3.60 -14.31
C ASN A 110 2.61 2.94 -14.42
N SER A 111 1.54 3.74 -14.41
CA SER A 111 0.16 3.25 -14.55
C SER A 111 -0.09 2.34 -15.76
N GLN A 112 0.76 2.34 -16.80
CA GLN A 112 0.60 1.43 -17.93
C GLN A 112 0.77 -0.05 -17.56
N VAL A 113 1.49 -0.38 -16.48
CA VAL A 113 1.67 -1.77 -16.05
C VAL A 113 0.34 -2.44 -15.71
N ILE A 114 -0.65 -1.66 -15.25
CA ILE A 114 -1.98 -2.19 -14.88
C ILE A 114 -2.75 -2.73 -16.08
N ASN A 115 -2.42 -2.28 -17.32
CA ASN A 115 -3.05 -2.78 -18.55
C ASN A 115 -2.68 -4.23 -18.85
N HIS A 116 -1.60 -4.73 -18.27
CA HIS A 116 -1.16 -6.11 -18.42
C HIS A 116 -1.70 -7.04 -17.33
N ILE A 117 -2.42 -6.48 -16.35
CA ILE A 117 -2.96 -7.22 -15.22
C ILE A 117 -4.38 -7.67 -15.57
N SER A 118 -4.62 -8.98 -15.47
CA SER A 118 -5.94 -9.53 -15.68
C SER A 118 -6.86 -9.25 -14.49
N GLY A 119 -8.14 -9.03 -14.77
CA GLY A 119 -9.18 -8.79 -13.77
C GLY A 119 -9.25 -7.34 -13.30
N VAL A 120 -10.03 -7.12 -12.24
CA VAL A 120 -10.38 -5.80 -11.72
C VAL A 120 -10.15 -5.75 -10.21
N PHE A 121 -10.08 -4.55 -9.66
CA PHE A 121 -9.78 -4.26 -8.26
C PHE A 121 -11.00 -3.70 -7.52
N ASP A 122 -11.19 -4.14 -6.28
CA ASP A 122 -12.26 -3.66 -5.39
C ASP A 122 -11.85 -2.38 -4.66
N LEU A 123 -10.55 -2.20 -4.45
CA LEU A 123 -9.95 -1.03 -3.83
C LEU A 123 -8.70 -0.63 -4.59
N VAL A 124 -8.63 0.64 -4.97
CA VAL A 124 -7.43 1.28 -5.50
C VAL A 124 -6.94 2.31 -4.49
N LEU A 125 -5.67 2.25 -4.13
CA LEU A 125 -4.97 3.15 -3.22
C LEU A 125 -3.98 3.96 -4.06
N ALA A 126 -3.94 5.27 -3.89
CA ALA A 126 -2.91 6.11 -4.49
C ALA A 126 -2.52 7.24 -3.54
N ASN A 127 -1.34 7.12 -2.92
CA ASN A 127 -0.74 8.15 -2.09
C ASN A 127 0.47 8.76 -2.81
N ILE A 128 0.18 9.45 -3.92
CA ILE A 128 1.18 9.97 -4.86
C ILE A 128 0.93 11.45 -5.14
N ASN A 129 1.84 12.10 -5.85
CA ASN A 129 1.69 13.51 -6.22
C ASN A 129 0.41 13.75 -7.05
N ARG A 130 -0.31 14.84 -6.74
CA ARG A 130 -1.53 15.30 -7.41
C ARG A 130 -1.47 15.24 -8.95
N ASN A 131 -0.39 15.72 -9.56
CA ASN A 131 -0.31 15.79 -11.02
C ASN A 131 -0.24 14.39 -11.65
N ILE A 132 0.43 13.45 -11.00
CA ILE A 132 0.49 12.05 -11.43
C ILE A 132 -0.90 11.42 -11.27
N LEU A 133 -1.54 11.64 -10.12
CA LEU A 133 -2.88 11.16 -9.82
C LEU A 133 -3.91 11.61 -10.86
N LEU A 134 -3.92 12.90 -11.24
CA LEU A 134 -4.84 13.43 -12.25
C LEU A 134 -4.61 12.82 -13.64
N ASN A 135 -3.35 12.58 -14.00
CA ASN A 135 -2.99 11.95 -15.27
C ASN A 135 -3.39 10.46 -15.32
N ASP A 136 -3.27 9.76 -14.19
CA ASP A 136 -3.51 8.31 -14.10
C ASP A 136 -4.96 7.94 -13.75
N MET A 137 -5.81 8.92 -13.39
CA MET A 137 -7.19 8.69 -12.94
C MET A 137 -8.02 7.82 -13.90
N ARG A 138 -7.85 8.01 -15.22
CA ARG A 138 -8.56 7.20 -16.23
C ARG A 138 -8.11 5.75 -16.20
N ALA A 139 -6.81 5.51 -16.01
CA ALA A 139 -6.24 4.18 -15.95
C ALA A 139 -6.71 3.46 -14.67
N PHE A 140 -6.74 4.15 -13.52
CA PHE A 140 -7.29 3.59 -12.28
C PHE A 140 -8.74 3.18 -12.47
N ARG A 141 -9.57 4.06 -13.05
CA ARG A 141 -10.97 3.75 -13.28
C ARG A 141 -11.19 2.54 -14.19
N SER A 142 -10.35 2.33 -15.21
CA SER A 142 -10.52 1.22 -16.15
C SER A 142 -10.29 -0.17 -15.55
N VAL A 143 -9.58 -0.24 -14.42
CA VAL A 143 -9.29 -1.51 -13.73
C VAL A 143 -10.11 -1.69 -12.44
N MET A 144 -11.08 -0.83 -12.16
CA MET A 144 -11.93 -0.93 -10.97
C MET A 144 -13.19 -1.75 -11.21
N ASN A 145 -13.59 -2.52 -10.20
CA ASN A 145 -14.91 -3.12 -10.13
C ASN A 145 -16.02 -2.06 -10.10
N ILE A 146 -17.22 -2.43 -10.56
CA ILE A 146 -18.43 -1.62 -10.31
C ILE A 146 -18.65 -1.57 -8.79
N GLY A 147 -18.74 -0.36 -8.24
CA GLY A 147 -18.78 -0.15 -6.79
C GLY A 147 -17.42 -0.25 -6.09
N GLY A 148 -16.33 -0.38 -6.85
CA GLY A 148 -14.97 -0.29 -6.32
C GLY A 148 -14.69 1.06 -5.68
N THR A 149 -13.84 1.06 -4.68
CA THR A 149 -13.47 2.27 -3.93
C THR A 149 -12.10 2.77 -4.38
N LEU A 150 -11.95 4.08 -4.52
CA LEU A 150 -10.67 4.73 -4.77
C LEU A 150 -10.34 5.58 -3.54
N VAL A 151 -9.21 5.31 -2.91
CA VAL A 151 -8.68 6.08 -1.77
C VAL A 151 -7.46 6.82 -2.24
N LEU A 152 -7.50 8.15 -2.11
CA LEU A 152 -6.50 9.06 -2.62
C LEU A 152 -5.91 9.89 -1.49
N SER A 153 -4.63 10.21 -1.60
CA SER A 153 -3.95 11.20 -0.80
C SER A 153 -2.97 11.97 -1.70
N GLY A 154 -2.51 13.14 -1.24
CA GLY A 154 -1.65 14.04 -2.01
C GLY A 154 -2.35 15.32 -2.49
N PHE A 155 -3.51 15.63 -1.93
CA PHE A 155 -4.17 16.93 -2.06
C PHE A 155 -3.88 17.76 -0.80
N TYR A 156 -3.47 19.00 -0.95
CA TYR A 156 -3.42 19.99 0.12
C TYR A 156 -4.81 20.64 0.28
N GLU A 157 -5.09 21.29 1.42
CA GLU A 157 -6.36 22.02 1.62
C GLU A 157 -6.62 23.07 0.53
N GLU A 158 -5.56 23.61 -0.06
CA GLU A 158 -5.60 24.58 -1.16
C GLU A 158 -6.04 23.98 -2.51
N ASP A 159 -6.10 22.65 -2.62
CA ASP A 159 -6.49 21.93 -3.83
C ASP A 159 -8.00 21.63 -3.93
N ILE A 160 -8.79 21.97 -2.90
CA ILE A 160 -10.23 21.66 -2.77
C ILE A 160 -11.10 22.90 -2.99
#